data_AF-A0A8D8E555-F1
#
_entry.id   AF-A0A8D8E555-F1
#
_cell.length_a   1.000
_cell.length_b   1.000
_cell.length_c   1.000
_cell.angle_alpha   90.00
_cell.angle_beta   90.00
_cell.angle_gamma   90.00
#
_symmetry.space_group_name_H-M   'P 1'
#
loop_
_entity.id
_entity.type
_entity.pdbx_description
1 polymer ?
#
loop_
_entity_poly.entity_id
_entity_poly.type
_entity_poly.pdbx_seq_one_letter_code
_entity_poly.pdbx_strand_id
1 'polypeptide(L)'
;SLFGGSISRTSVLNKLISTAVSGSIAPLLCAAGTWMQQLGCTSPPSLELAQCIVKDFVIFSSKSSEQLKSLPMVAPRFAANFMAAVTDLYLNGGKGQLLAPPDLLLDVITEWVSENPALCLASQQPMALPAGAIAMPVQCPLAGLIRWCVLSLLTSSKQELYSKLHLAVLQSLLEATPPLTAPPSALNAQHLGLIINCLQSEMEQIVKSGRSLNEEYIHNSLERFAQAVQVALTSRCIFGNIPQLVCRLETLPSKNKLLQIVINANKTV
;
A
#
# COMPACT_ATOMS: atom_id res chain seq x y z
N SER A 1 -26.51 -25.36 28.60
CA SER A 1 -25.56 -25.34 27.48
C SER A 1 -26.36 -25.35 26.19
N LEU A 2 -26.40 -24.25 25.44
CA LEU A 2 -27.12 -24.13 24.16
C LEU A 2 -26.66 -22.95 23.26
N PHE A 3 -25.55 -22.28 23.59
CA PHE A 3 -24.82 -21.39 22.67
C PHE A 3 -23.33 -21.50 23.00
N GLY A 4 -22.67 -22.48 22.39
CA GLY A 4 -21.25 -22.75 22.56
C GLY A 4 -20.39 -21.82 21.69
N GLY A 5 -19.32 -21.29 22.30
CA GLY A 5 -18.25 -20.55 21.63
C GLY A 5 -18.45 -19.03 21.67
N SER A 6 -17.79 -18.35 22.61
CA SER A 6 -17.69 -16.88 22.61
C SER A 6 -17.05 -16.42 21.29
N ILE A 7 -17.84 -15.88 20.37
CA ILE A 7 -17.34 -15.23 19.16
C ILE A 7 -16.55 -14.00 19.62
N SER A 8 -15.26 -13.91 19.27
CA SER A 8 -14.46 -12.73 19.61
C SER A 8 -15.11 -11.47 19.02
N ARG A 9 -15.04 -10.35 19.73
CA ARG A 9 -15.61 -9.06 19.27
C ARG A 9 -15.12 -8.68 17.87
N THR A 10 -13.86 -9.01 17.55
CA THR A 10 -13.25 -8.82 16.23
C THR A 10 -13.92 -9.69 15.16
N SER A 11 -14.25 -10.95 15.45
CA SER A 11 -14.95 -11.82 14.49
C SER A 11 -16.36 -11.34 14.18
N VAL A 12 -17.09 -10.82 15.17
CA VAL A 12 -18.41 -10.18 14.93
C VAL A 12 -18.26 -8.94 14.06
N LEU A 13 -17.27 -8.09 14.36
CA LEU A 13 -16.98 -6.89 13.58
C LEU A 13 -16.64 -7.22 12.12
N ASN A 14 -15.79 -8.22 11.88
CA ASN A 14 -15.40 -8.64 10.54
C ASN A 14 -16.61 -9.10 9.72
N LYS A 15 -17.49 -9.92 10.30
CA LYS A 15 -18.74 -10.34 9.64
C LYS A 15 -19.68 -9.18 9.34
N LEU A 16 -19.82 -8.25 10.28
CA LEU A 16 -20.63 -7.05 10.09
C LEU A 16 -20.10 -6.21 8.92
N ILE A 17 -18.79 -5.98 8.87
CA ILE A 17 -18.16 -5.20 7.80
C ILE A 17 -18.24 -5.94 6.45
N SER A 18 -17.95 -7.24 6.39
CA SER A 18 -18.15 -8.03 5.16
C SER A 18 -19.60 -7.96 4.66
N THR A 19 -20.58 -7.99 5.58
CA THR A 19 -21.99 -7.81 5.22
C THR A 19 -22.27 -6.39 4.72
N ALA A 20 -21.67 -5.38 5.36
CA ALA A 20 -21.79 -3.98 4.95
C ALA A 20 -21.15 -3.72 3.57
N VAL A 21 -20.05 -4.38 3.22
CA VAL A 21 -19.46 -4.34 1.87
C VAL A 21 -20.41 -4.97 0.86
N SER A 22 -21.00 -6.14 1.18
CA SER A 22 -21.96 -6.81 0.29
C SER A 22 -23.21 -5.96 0.03
N GLY A 23 -23.69 -5.24 1.05
CA GLY A 23 -24.87 -4.38 0.97
C GLY A 23 -24.58 -2.92 0.63
N SER A 24 -23.31 -2.54 0.36
CA SER A 24 -22.90 -1.15 0.12
C SER A 24 -23.40 -0.15 1.19
N ILE A 25 -23.32 -0.52 2.47
CA ILE A 25 -23.86 0.26 3.59
C ILE A 25 -22.89 1.37 4.01
N ALA A 26 -22.98 2.54 3.36
CA ALA A 26 -22.03 3.64 3.53
C ALA A 26 -21.73 4.07 4.97
N PRO A 27 -22.71 4.26 5.88
CA PRO A 27 -22.42 4.71 7.24
C PRO A 27 -21.54 3.73 8.04
N LEU A 28 -21.77 2.42 7.86
CA LEU A 28 -20.97 1.38 8.51
C LEU A 28 -19.56 1.31 7.94
N LEU A 29 -19.42 1.44 6.62
CA LEU A 29 -18.13 1.41 5.95
C LEU A 29 -17.29 2.65 6.27
N CYS A 30 -17.91 3.83 6.34
CA CYS A 30 -17.25 5.05 6.79
C CYS A 30 -16.77 4.94 8.25
N ALA A 31 -17.61 4.38 9.14
CA ALA A 31 -17.22 4.11 10.52
C ALA A 31 -16.07 3.10 10.61
N ALA A 32 -16.10 2.04 9.81
CA ALA A 32 -15.01 1.07 9.69
C ALA A 32 -13.71 1.72 9.20
N GLY A 33 -13.79 2.63 8.23
CA GLY A 33 -12.65 3.42 7.76
C GLY A 33 -12.01 4.24 8.87
N THR A 34 -12.81 4.98 9.64
CA THR A 34 -12.32 5.75 10.80
C THR A 34 -11.73 4.83 11.87
N TRP A 35 -12.37 3.69 12.14
CA TRP A 35 -11.86 2.69 13.08
C TRP A 35 -10.48 2.14 12.68
N MET A 36 -10.31 1.72 11.41
CA MET A 36 -9.01 1.26 10.90
C MET A 36 -7.94 2.34 11.02
N GLN A 37 -8.28 3.60 10.72
CA GLN A 37 -7.34 4.72 10.83
C GLN A 37 -6.93 5.00 12.28
N GLN A 38 -7.86 4.92 13.23
CA GLN A 38 -7.58 5.14 14.65
C GLN A 38 -6.85 3.99 15.31
N LEU A 39 -7.01 2.75 14.83
CA LEU A 39 -6.28 1.60 15.34
C LEU A 39 -4.90 1.44 14.65
N GLY A 40 -4.74 2.02 13.48
CA GLY A 40 -3.61 1.81 12.56
C GLY A 40 -3.93 0.70 11.56
N CYS A 41 -3.74 0.97 10.26
CA CYS A 41 -4.14 0.06 9.19
C CYS A 41 -3.33 -1.24 9.17
N THR A 42 -2.12 -1.22 9.74
CA THR A 42 -1.23 -2.38 9.87
C THR A 42 -1.31 -3.06 11.24
N SER A 43 -2.25 -2.65 12.09
CA SER A 43 -2.51 -3.34 13.36
C SER A 43 -3.11 -4.74 13.12
N PRO A 44 -2.87 -5.72 14.01
CA PRO A 44 -3.40 -7.08 13.83
C PRO A 44 -4.91 -7.15 13.54
N PRO A 45 -5.79 -6.36 14.22
CA PRO A 45 -7.23 -6.39 13.91
C PRO A 45 -7.58 -5.81 12.54
N SER A 46 -6.86 -4.79 12.07
CA SER A 46 -7.06 -4.23 10.72
C SER A 46 -6.61 -5.20 9.63
N LEU A 47 -5.49 -5.90 9.88
CA LEU A 47 -5.01 -6.95 9.00
C LEU A 47 -5.97 -8.15 8.96
N GLU A 48 -6.53 -8.56 10.10
CA GLU A 48 -7.54 -9.62 10.17
C GLU A 48 -8.79 -9.25 9.38
N LEU A 49 -9.28 -8.01 9.52
CA LEU A 49 -10.40 -7.51 8.73
C LEU A 49 -10.10 -7.53 7.23
N ALA A 50 -8.94 -7.03 6.82
CA ALA A 50 -8.53 -7.02 5.42
C ALA A 50 -8.45 -8.44 4.85
N GLN A 51 -7.89 -9.39 5.61
CA GLN A 51 -7.87 -10.80 5.24
C GLN A 51 -9.28 -11.38 5.08
N CYS A 52 -10.21 -11.08 5.99
CA CYS A 52 -11.61 -11.52 5.88
C CYS A 52 -12.25 -11.02 4.60
N ILE A 53 -12.09 -9.74 4.25
CA ILE A 53 -12.65 -9.16 3.03
C ILE A 53 -12.02 -9.80 1.78
N VAL A 54 -10.70 -9.97 1.73
CA VAL A 54 -10.05 -10.66 0.61
C VAL A 54 -10.58 -12.09 0.48
N LYS A 55 -10.74 -12.80 1.60
CA LYS A 55 -11.26 -14.16 1.60
C LYS A 55 -12.69 -14.22 1.04
N ASP A 56 -13.57 -13.33 1.50
CA ASP A 56 -14.99 -13.34 1.14
C ASP A 56 -15.23 -12.88 -0.31
N PHE A 57 -14.54 -11.83 -0.76
CA PHE A 57 -14.82 -11.14 -2.02
C PHE A 57 -13.86 -11.46 -3.17
N VAL A 58 -12.68 -12.04 -2.86
CA VAL A 58 -11.66 -12.37 -3.86
C VAL A 58 -11.49 -13.88 -3.98
N ILE A 59 -11.40 -14.60 -2.86
CA ILE A 59 -11.11 -16.04 -2.86
C ILE A 59 -12.39 -16.86 -3.01
N PHE A 60 -13.44 -16.56 -2.24
CA PHE A 60 -14.65 -17.40 -2.20
C PHE A 60 -15.73 -17.03 -3.21
N SER A 61 -15.83 -15.76 -3.62
CA SER A 61 -16.89 -15.33 -4.54
C SER A 61 -16.38 -14.30 -5.54
N SER A 62 -16.08 -14.76 -6.76
CA SER A 62 -15.76 -13.86 -7.88
C SER A 62 -16.95 -12.99 -8.30
N LYS A 63 -18.20 -13.40 -8.03
CA LYS A 63 -19.41 -12.60 -8.29
C LYS A 63 -19.56 -11.42 -7.32
N SER A 64 -19.00 -11.51 -6.12
CA SER A 64 -19.02 -10.42 -5.14
C SER A 64 -17.95 -9.35 -5.43
N SER A 65 -17.08 -9.58 -6.42
CA SER A 65 -16.04 -8.63 -6.80
C SER A 65 -16.58 -7.29 -7.27
N GLU A 66 -17.78 -7.23 -7.85
CA GLU A 66 -18.42 -5.96 -8.27
C GLU A 66 -18.74 -5.05 -7.07
N GLN A 67 -19.16 -5.63 -5.94
CA GLN A 67 -19.37 -4.84 -4.72
C GLN A 67 -18.04 -4.31 -4.19
N LEU A 68 -16.99 -5.13 -4.24
CA LEU A 68 -15.64 -4.67 -3.90
C LEU A 68 -15.21 -3.55 -4.86
N LYS A 69 -15.36 -3.69 -6.18
CA LYS A 69 -15.03 -2.65 -7.17
C LYS A 69 -15.70 -1.31 -6.88
N SER A 70 -16.96 -1.32 -6.47
CA SER A 70 -17.72 -0.10 -6.13
C SER A 70 -17.34 0.54 -4.79
N LEU A 71 -16.56 -0.13 -3.94
CA LEU A 71 -16.24 0.28 -2.57
C LEU A 71 -15.68 1.72 -2.46
N PRO A 72 -14.78 2.19 -3.34
CA PRO A 72 -14.27 3.56 -3.29
C PRO A 72 -15.36 4.62 -3.45
N MET A 73 -16.43 4.33 -4.19
CA MET A 73 -17.55 5.25 -4.40
C MET A 73 -18.44 5.37 -3.16
N VAL A 74 -18.50 4.30 -2.36
CA VAL A 74 -19.34 4.23 -1.16
C VAL A 74 -18.61 4.74 0.07
N ALA A 75 -17.35 4.34 0.24
CA ALA A 75 -16.53 4.66 1.42
C ALA A 75 -15.05 4.81 1.05
N PRO A 76 -14.64 5.96 0.45
CA PRO A 76 -13.29 6.14 -0.10
C PRO A 76 -12.18 6.02 0.96
N ARG A 77 -12.41 6.53 2.18
CA ARG A 77 -11.46 6.37 3.30
C ARG A 77 -11.24 4.91 3.65
N PHE A 78 -12.31 4.13 3.70
CA PHE A 78 -12.23 2.71 4.01
C PHE A 78 -11.47 1.96 2.91
N ALA A 79 -11.74 2.27 1.64
CA ALA A 79 -10.98 1.72 0.51
C ALA A 79 -9.48 2.04 0.60
N ALA A 80 -9.11 3.28 0.91
CA ALA A 80 -7.70 3.68 1.09
C ALA A 80 -7.02 2.94 2.25
N ASN A 81 -7.70 2.82 3.39
CA ASN A 81 -7.19 2.11 4.57
C ASN A 81 -7.12 0.59 4.34
N PHE A 82 -8.07 0.04 3.60
CA PHE A 82 -8.06 -1.33 3.14
C PHE A 82 -6.85 -1.60 2.23
N MET A 83 -6.57 -0.73 1.26
CA MET A 83 -5.35 -0.82 0.45
C MET A 83 -4.08 -0.78 1.30
N ALA A 84 -4.03 0.09 2.32
CA ALA A 84 -2.88 0.15 3.23
C ALA A 84 -2.70 -1.14 4.02
N ALA A 85 -3.79 -1.74 4.51
CA ALA A 85 -3.76 -3.03 5.21
C ALA A 85 -3.38 -4.19 4.26
N VAL A 86 -3.97 -4.26 3.08
CA VAL A 86 -3.72 -5.30 2.08
C VAL A 86 -2.28 -5.26 1.56
N THR A 87 -1.75 -4.07 1.31
CA THR A 87 -0.36 -3.95 0.90
C THR A 87 0.59 -4.43 1.97
N ASP A 88 0.25 -4.34 3.25
CA ASP A 88 1.03 -4.91 4.37
C ASP A 88 0.89 -6.44 4.49
N LEU A 89 -0.22 -7.02 4.00
CA LEU A 89 -0.40 -8.48 3.94
C LEU A 89 0.42 -9.17 2.85
N TYR A 90 0.60 -8.50 1.70
CA TYR A 90 1.22 -9.08 0.51
C TYR A 90 2.51 -8.35 0.12
N LEU A 91 3.48 -9.11 -0.39
CA LEU A 91 4.81 -8.62 -0.79
C LEU A 91 5.54 -7.84 0.32
N ASN A 92 5.22 -8.12 1.59
CA ASN A 92 5.82 -7.49 2.76
C ASN A 92 6.73 -8.52 3.43
N GLY A 93 8.04 -8.44 3.19
CA GLY A 93 9.04 -9.44 3.60
C GLY A 93 9.15 -9.72 5.11
N GLY A 94 8.35 -9.06 5.95
CA GLY A 94 8.33 -9.24 7.40
C GLY A 94 7.83 -10.60 7.90
N LYS A 95 7.19 -11.42 7.05
CA LYS A 95 6.66 -12.76 7.42
C LYS A 95 7.40 -13.92 6.76
N GLY A 96 8.59 -13.69 6.21
CA GLY A 96 9.35 -14.69 5.46
C GLY A 96 9.15 -14.54 3.94
N GLN A 97 8.68 -15.59 3.27
CA GLN A 97 8.54 -15.60 1.81
C GLN A 97 7.58 -14.50 1.33
N LEU A 98 7.99 -13.77 0.27
CA LEU A 98 7.12 -12.80 -0.39
C LEU A 98 5.93 -13.51 -1.02
N LEU A 99 4.74 -13.23 -0.50
CA LEU A 99 3.48 -13.70 -1.05
C LEU A 99 2.89 -12.64 -1.99
N ALA A 100 2.70 -12.96 -3.26
CA ALA A 100 2.00 -12.10 -4.21
C ALA A 100 0.51 -11.99 -3.84
N PRO A 101 -0.13 -10.82 -4.06
CA PRO A 101 -1.58 -10.69 -3.91
C PRO A 101 -2.31 -11.56 -4.93
N PRO A 102 -3.54 -12.05 -4.63
CA PRO A 102 -4.37 -12.73 -5.61
C PRO A 102 -4.63 -11.85 -6.84
N ASP A 103 -4.65 -12.45 -8.04
CA ASP A 103 -4.80 -11.72 -9.32
C ASP A 103 -6.02 -10.78 -9.32
N LEU A 104 -7.18 -11.26 -8.90
CA LEU A 104 -8.41 -10.45 -8.84
C LEU A 104 -8.29 -9.26 -7.86
N LEU A 105 -7.55 -9.42 -6.75
CA LEU A 105 -7.32 -8.31 -5.81
C LEU A 105 -6.41 -7.25 -6.44
N LEU A 106 -5.38 -7.70 -7.17
CA LEU A 106 -4.48 -6.81 -7.88
C LEU A 106 -5.22 -6.07 -9.01
N ASP A 107 -6.10 -6.75 -9.75
CA ASP A 107 -6.94 -6.14 -10.78
C ASP A 107 -7.82 -5.03 -10.19
N VAL A 108 -8.57 -5.34 -9.13
CA VAL A 108 -9.48 -4.38 -8.47
C VAL A 108 -8.73 -3.17 -7.93
N ILE A 109 -7.60 -3.36 -7.24
CA ILE A 109 -6.80 -2.23 -6.73
C ILE A 109 -6.21 -1.42 -7.88
N THR A 110 -5.76 -2.08 -8.96
CA THR A 110 -5.25 -1.38 -10.13
C THR A 110 -6.32 -0.55 -10.80
N GLU A 111 -7.54 -1.07 -10.93
CA GLU A 111 -8.72 -0.35 -11.44
C GLU A 111 -9.01 0.88 -10.57
N TRP A 112 -9.13 0.71 -9.25
CA TRP A 112 -9.39 1.82 -8.31
C TRP A 112 -8.39 2.98 -8.44
N VAL A 113 -7.10 2.67 -8.43
CA VAL A 113 -6.05 3.70 -8.45
C VAL A 113 -5.91 4.31 -9.84
N SER A 114 -6.15 3.54 -10.90
CA SER A 114 -6.09 4.06 -12.28
C SER A 114 -7.28 4.98 -12.61
N GLU A 115 -8.46 4.68 -12.08
CA GLU A 115 -9.68 5.49 -12.31
C GLU A 115 -9.72 6.75 -11.46
N ASN A 116 -9.22 6.67 -10.22
CA ASN A 116 -9.19 7.79 -9.30
C ASN A 116 -7.87 7.83 -8.51
N PRO A 117 -6.82 8.47 -9.06
CA PRO A 117 -5.53 8.54 -8.39
C PRO A 117 -5.58 9.25 -7.03
N ALA A 118 -6.50 10.20 -6.83
CA ALA A 118 -6.74 10.87 -5.55
C ALA A 118 -7.28 9.94 -4.44
N LEU A 119 -7.75 8.74 -4.78
CA LEU A 119 -8.25 7.76 -3.79
C LEU A 119 -7.19 7.43 -2.74
N CYS A 120 -5.91 7.36 -3.11
CA CYS A 120 -4.80 7.12 -2.18
C CYS A 120 -4.73 8.16 -1.05
N LEU A 121 -5.29 9.35 -1.25
CA LEU A 121 -5.30 10.46 -0.30
C LEU A 121 -6.58 10.52 0.52
N ALA A 122 -7.57 9.67 0.24
CA ALA A 122 -8.84 9.66 0.96
C ALA A 122 -8.67 9.39 2.47
N SER A 123 -7.60 8.71 2.88
CA SER A 123 -7.27 8.52 4.30
C SER A 123 -6.87 9.81 5.02
N GLN A 124 -6.40 10.84 4.29
CA GLN A 124 -5.98 12.13 4.84
C GLN A 124 -7.12 13.09 5.13
N GLN A 125 -8.34 12.80 4.65
CA GLN A 125 -9.49 13.66 4.87
C GLN A 125 -9.75 13.85 6.37
N PRO A 126 -10.20 15.02 6.85
CA PRO A 126 -10.49 15.25 8.26
C PRO A 126 -11.44 14.19 8.83
N MET A 127 -11.19 13.76 10.06
CA MET A 127 -12.03 12.77 10.74
C MET A 127 -12.90 13.44 11.79
N ALA A 128 -14.17 13.08 11.81
CA ALA A 128 -15.07 13.44 12.89
C ALA A 128 -14.75 12.55 14.11
N LEU A 129 -13.84 13.03 14.95
CA LEU A 129 -13.48 12.36 16.20
C LEU A 129 -14.24 12.97 17.39
N PRO A 130 -14.55 12.17 18.42
CA PRO A 130 -15.10 12.70 19.67
C PRO A 130 -14.18 13.77 20.29
N ALA A 131 -14.77 14.72 21.01
CA ALA A 131 -14.01 15.77 21.70
C ALA A 131 -12.95 15.14 22.64
N GLY A 132 -11.70 15.60 22.53
CA GLY A 132 -10.57 15.11 23.32
C GLY A 132 -9.83 13.89 22.72
N ALA A 133 -10.30 13.32 21.61
CA ALA A 133 -9.58 12.25 20.92
C ALA A 133 -8.39 12.78 20.11
N ILE A 134 -7.26 12.07 20.16
CA ILE A 134 -6.06 12.37 19.39
C ILE A 134 -6.08 11.54 18.11
N ALA A 135 -6.01 12.20 16.95
CA ALA A 135 -5.97 11.49 15.69
C ALA A 135 -4.64 10.74 15.53
N MET A 136 -4.71 9.43 15.31
CA MET A 136 -3.55 8.66 14.88
C MET A 136 -3.00 9.16 13.53
N PRO A 137 -1.67 9.04 13.30
CA PRO A 137 -1.06 9.41 12.04
C PRO A 137 -1.71 8.70 10.85
N VAL A 138 -2.00 9.46 9.79
CA VAL A 138 -2.61 8.93 8.58
C VAL A 138 -1.66 7.94 7.90
N GLN A 139 -2.19 6.79 7.49
CA GLN A 139 -1.43 5.80 6.74
C GLN A 139 -1.94 5.75 5.30
N CYS A 140 -1.13 6.28 4.38
CA CYS A 140 -1.44 6.27 2.96
C CYS A 140 -0.99 4.93 2.33
N PRO A 141 -1.78 4.33 1.42
CA PRO A 141 -1.41 3.08 0.75
C PRO A 141 -0.21 3.21 -0.20
N LEU A 142 0.21 4.43 -0.57
CA LEU A 142 1.24 4.68 -1.58
C LEU A 142 2.55 3.93 -1.33
N ALA A 143 3.08 3.91 -0.10
CA ALA A 143 4.32 3.18 0.18
C ALA A 143 4.19 1.68 -0.12
N GLY A 144 3.06 1.08 0.26
CA GLY A 144 2.77 -0.33 0.02
C GLY A 144 2.57 -0.64 -1.46
N LEU A 145 1.89 0.24 -2.20
CA LEU A 145 1.69 0.10 -3.65
C LEU A 145 2.99 0.28 -4.43
N ILE A 146 3.86 1.22 -4.04
CA ILE A 146 5.21 1.35 -4.61
C ILE A 146 5.98 0.05 -4.37
N ARG A 147 5.93 -0.50 -3.14
CA ARG A 147 6.60 -1.77 -2.82
C ARG A 147 6.11 -2.91 -3.71
N TRP A 148 4.80 -3.01 -3.94
CA TRP A 148 4.24 -3.98 -4.87
C TRP A 148 4.81 -3.83 -6.28
N CYS A 149 4.82 -2.61 -6.82
CA CYS A 149 5.32 -2.34 -8.17
C CYS A 149 6.82 -2.67 -8.30
N VAL A 150 7.61 -2.39 -7.28
CA VAL A 150 9.07 -2.67 -7.24
C VAL A 150 9.34 -4.17 -7.13
N LEU A 151 8.72 -4.87 -6.17
CA LEU A 151 8.99 -6.29 -5.91
C LEU A 151 8.33 -7.23 -6.92
N SER A 152 7.32 -6.78 -7.66
CA SER A 152 6.60 -7.61 -8.63
C SER A 152 7.50 -8.22 -9.70
N LEU A 153 8.56 -7.51 -10.13
CA LEU A 153 9.52 -7.99 -11.14
C LEU A 153 10.33 -9.20 -10.67
N LEU A 154 10.42 -9.41 -9.36
CA LEU A 154 11.13 -10.54 -8.76
C LEU A 154 10.20 -11.71 -8.42
N THR A 155 8.89 -11.46 -8.35
CA THR A 155 7.94 -12.38 -7.71
C THR A 155 6.75 -12.79 -8.57
N SER A 156 6.41 -12.04 -9.63
CA SER A 156 5.20 -12.26 -10.42
C SER A 156 5.47 -12.26 -11.92
N SER A 157 4.64 -12.98 -12.67
CA SER A 157 4.62 -12.96 -14.13
C SER A 157 3.67 -11.92 -14.71
N LYS A 158 2.81 -11.28 -13.89
CA LYS A 158 1.75 -10.34 -14.32
C LYS A 158 2.27 -8.91 -14.52
N GLN A 159 3.34 -8.75 -15.29
CA GLN A 159 4.06 -7.47 -15.39
C GLN A 159 3.26 -6.34 -16.03
N GLU A 160 2.31 -6.65 -16.91
CA GLU A 160 1.43 -5.65 -17.54
C GLU A 160 0.57 -4.93 -16.51
N LEU A 161 -0.07 -5.69 -15.61
CA LEU A 161 -0.94 -5.13 -14.57
C LEU A 161 -0.15 -4.30 -13.55
N TYR A 162 1.03 -4.77 -13.14
CA TYR A 162 1.91 -3.98 -12.27
C TYR A 162 2.47 -2.73 -12.97
N SER A 163 2.67 -2.76 -14.28
CA SER A 163 3.07 -1.55 -15.03
C SER A 163 1.94 -0.52 -15.05
N LYS A 164 0.70 -0.96 -15.24
CA LYS A 164 -0.49 -0.09 -15.13
C LYS A 164 -0.64 0.47 -13.72
N LEU A 165 -0.52 -0.37 -12.69
CA LEU A 165 -0.55 0.06 -11.30
C LEU A 165 0.57 1.06 -10.99
N HIS A 166 1.79 0.81 -11.47
CA HIS A 166 2.93 1.71 -11.28
C HIS A 166 2.66 3.10 -11.87
N LEU A 167 2.14 3.17 -13.10
CA LEU A 167 1.74 4.44 -13.71
C LEU A 167 0.67 5.15 -12.86
N ALA A 168 -0.36 4.43 -12.42
CA ALA A 168 -1.42 4.98 -11.59
C ALA A 168 -0.89 5.50 -10.24
N VAL A 169 0.07 4.80 -9.62
CA VAL A 169 0.74 5.25 -8.39
C VAL A 169 1.56 6.53 -8.64
N LEU A 170 2.26 6.64 -9.77
CA LEU A 170 2.97 7.88 -10.13
C LEU A 170 1.99 9.05 -10.32
N GLN A 171 0.84 8.81 -10.94
CA GLN A 171 -0.23 9.81 -11.08
C GLN A 171 -0.79 10.21 -9.71
N SER A 172 -1.03 9.25 -8.80
CA SER A 172 -1.45 9.53 -7.43
C SER A 172 -0.43 10.39 -6.68
N LEU A 173 0.87 10.17 -6.88
CA LEU A 173 1.92 11.00 -6.28
C LEU A 173 1.90 12.44 -6.81
N LEU A 174 1.63 12.64 -8.11
CA LEU A 174 1.50 13.98 -8.68
C LEU A 174 0.27 14.70 -8.13
N GLU A 175 -0.86 14.01 -7.99
CA GLU A 175 -2.09 14.56 -7.38
C GLU A 175 -1.94 14.82 -5.87
N ALA A 176 -1.03 14.10 -5.21
CA ALA A 176 -0.70 14.28 -3.80
C ALA A 176 0.15 15.51 -3.50
N THR A 177 0.42 16.36 -4.49
CA THR A 177 1.20 17.59 -4.30
C THR A 177 0.45 18.53 -3.35
N PRO A 178 0.99 18.79 -2.14
CA PRO A 178 0.35 19.71 -1.21
C PRO A 178 0.47 21.15 -1.72
N PRO A 179 -0.42 22.07 -1.30
CA PRO A 179 -0.22 23.49 -1.49
C PRO A 179 1.16 23.92 -0.97
N LEU A 180 1.79 24.93 -1.57
CA LEU A 180 3.13 25.39 -1.18
C LEU A 180 3.23 25.76 0.31
N THR A 181 2.12 26.19 0.90
CA THR A 181 1.96 26.57 2.30
C THR A 181 1.79 25.39 3.27
N ALA A 182 1.53 24.18 2.75
CA ALA A 182 1.31 22.99 3.55
C ALA A 182 2.56 22.08 3.56
N PRO A 183 2.82 21.39 4.69
CA PRO A 183 3.90 20.41 4.76
C PRO A 183 3.56 19.15 3.95
N PRO A 184 4.58 18.41 3.47
CA PRO A 184 4.40 17.07 2.91
C PRO A 184 3.71 16.13 3.91
N SER A 185 2.74 15.34 3.45
CA SER A 185 1.95 14.45 4.33
C SER A 185 1.70 13.06 3.76
N ALA A 186 2.02 12.81 2.48
CA ALA A 186 1.57 11.60 1.80
C ALA A 186 2.47 10.38 2.08
N LEU A 187 3.78 10.57 2.21
CA LEU A 187 4.74 9.47 2.21
C LEU A 187 5.85 9.65 3.24
N ASN A 188 5.95 8.73 4.19
CA ASN A 188 7.03 8.76 5.18
C ASN A 188 8.31 8.18 4.55
N ALA A 189 9.43 8.91 4.64
CA ALA A 189 10.75 8.48 4.18
C ALA A 189 11.19 7.12 4.77
N GLN A 190 10.79 6.83 6.02
CA GLN A 190 11.06 5.54 6.66
C GLN A 190 10.37 4.38 5.93
N HIS A 191 9.13 4.57 5.47
CA HIS A 191 8.39 3.53 4.75
C HIS A 191 9.02 3.23 3.38
N LEU A 192 9.52 4.27 2.69
CA LEU A 192 10.32 4.07 1.47
C LEU A 192 11.62 3.30 1.75
N GLY A 193 12.26 3.61 2.87
CA GLY A 193 13.41 2.86 3.33
C GLY A 193 13.08 1.37 3.61
N LEU A 194 11.89 1.03 4.08
CA LEU A 194 11.49 -0.38 4.23
C LEU A 194 11.44 -1.13 2.89
N ILE A 195 11.15 -0.44 1.79
CA ILE A 195 11.16 -1.02 0.43
C ILE A 195 12.59 -1.44 0.05
N ILE A 196 13.59 -0.63 0.39
CA ILE A 196 15.02 -0.94 0.18
C ILE A 196 15.38 -2.26 0.89
N ASN A 197 14.96 -2.40 2.16
CA ASN A 197 15.21 -3.62 2.93
C ASN A 197 14.51 -4.83 2.30
N CYS A 198 13.27 -4.67 1.84
CA CYS A 198 12.54 -5.77 1.20
C CYS A 198 13.23 -6.21 -0.10
N LEU A 199 13.70 -5.25 -0.91
CA LEU A 199 14.39 -5.54 -2.15
C LEU A 199 15.72 -6.27 -1.91
N GLN A 200 16.53 -5.77 -0.97
CA GLN A 200 17.79 -6.43 -0.60
C GLN A 200 17.56 -7.82 -0.03
N SER A 201 16.57 -7.97 0.86
CA SER A 201 16.22 -9.27 1.44
C SER A 201 15.80 -10.27 0.36
N GLU A 202 14.98 -9.86 -0.61
CA GLU A 202 14.56 -10.75 -1.70
C GLU A 202 15.73 -11.14 -2.61
N MET A 203 16.61 -10.19 -2.94
CA MET A 203 17.83 -10.48 -3.70
C MET A 203 18.70 -11.52 -2.97
N GLU A 204 18.88 -11.38 -1.66
CA GLU A 204 19.62 -12.37 -0.85
C GLU A 204 18.92 -13.74 -0.83
N GLN A 205 17.59 -13.78 -0.72
CA GLN A 205 16.83 -15.04 -0.71
C GLN A 205 16.95 -15.79 -2.04
N ILE A 206 16.89 -15.07 -3.16
CA ILE A 206 17.08 -15.66 -4.50
C ILE A 206 18.46 -16.32 -4.59
N VAL A 207 19.52 -15.62 -4.14
CA VAL A 207 20.89 -16.16 -4.13
C VAL A 207 21.00 -17.36 -3.19
N LYS A 208 20.44 -17.29 -1.98
CA LYS A 208 20.40 -18.40 -1.01
C LYS A 208 19.68 -19.64 -1.54
N SER A 209 18.66 -19.45 -2.39
CA SER A 209 17.93 -20.53 -3.06
C SER A 209 18.71 -21.18 -4.22
N GLY A 210 19.95 -20.75 -4.48
CA GLY A 210 20.80 -21.26 -5.57
C GLY A 210 20.41 -20.74 -6.95
N ARG A 211 19.53 -19.74 -7.03
CA ARG A 211 19.11 -19.10 -8.29
C ARG A 211 20.00 -17.90 -8.58
N SER A 212 20.33 -17.71 -9.86
CA SER A 212 21.03 -16.52 -10.31
C SER A 212 20.10 -15.31 -10.31
N LEU A 213 20.62 -14.17 -9.86
CA LEU A 213 19.94 -12.88 -9.97
C LEU A 213 19.79 -12.49 -11.45
N ASN A 214 18.55 -12.26 -11.90
CA ASN A 214 18.32 -11.68 -13.22
C ASN A 214 18.64 -10.18 -13.17
N GLU A 215 19.78 -9.79 -13.76
CA GLU A 215 20.24 -8.40 -13.77
C GLU A 215 19.21 -7.44 -14.38
N GLU A 216 18.45 -7.87 -15.39
CA GLU A 216 17.42 -7.06 -16.03
C GLU A 216 16.24 -6.79 -15.08
N TYR A 217 15.77 -7.80 -14.36
CA TYR A 217 14.67 -7.63 -13.41
C TYR A 217 15.07 -6.74 -12.23
N ILE A 218 16.31 -6.88 -11.74
CA ILE A 218 16.84 -5.98 -10.71
C ILE A 218 16.95 -4.56 -11.24
N HIS A 219 17.48 -4.39 -12.46
CA HIS A 219 17.58 -3.08 -13.09
C HIS A 219 16.21 -2.40 -13.18
N ASN A 220 15.21 -3.09 -13.72
CA ASN A 220 13.85 -2.57 -13.87
C ASN A 220 13.16 -2.30 -12.51
N SER A 221 13.45 -3.12 -11.48
CA SER A 221 12.93 -2.90 -10.12
C SER A 221 13.48 -1.61 -9.53
N LEU A 222 14.78 -1.38 -9.69
CA LEU A 222 15.45 -0.16 -9.27
C LEU A 222 14.97 1.05 -10.07
N GLU A 223 14.68 0.90 -11.37
CA GLU A 223 14.10 1.98 -12.18
C GLU A 223 12.71 2.36 -11.69
N ARG A 224 11.80 1.40 -11.47
CA ARG A 224 10.46 1.69 -10.91
C ARG A 224 10.57 2.40 -9.56
N PHE A 225 11.48 1.95 -8.70
CA PHE A 225 11.67 2.58 -7.40
C PHE A 225 12.22 4.01 -7.54
N ALA A 226 13.22 4.22 -8.39
CA ALA A 226 13.80 5.54 -8.65
C ALA A 226 12.76 6.50 -9.23
N GLN A 227 11.92 6.06 -10.17
CA GLN A 227 10.81 6.86 -10.69
C GLN A 227 9.85 7.30 -9.58
N ALA A 228 9.41 6.35 -8.73
CA ALA A 228 8.50 6.66 -7.63
C ALA A 228 9.10 7.64 -6.62
N VAL A 229 10.37 7.46 -6.24
CA VAL A 229 11.09 8.37 -5.33
C VAL A 229 11.26 9.74 -5.97
N GLN A 230 11.65 9.82 -7.25
CA GLN A 230 11.81 11.07 -7.97
C GLN A 230 10.51 11.86 -8.04
N VAL A 231 9.41 11.21 -8.47
CA VAL A 231 8.09 11.87 -8.54
C VAL A 231 7.65 12.32 -7.15
N ALA A 232 7.82 11.50 -6.12
CA ALA A 232 7.46 11.85 -4.76
C ALA A 232 8.27 13.02 -4.18
N LEU A 233 9.56 13.12 -4.49
CA LEU A 233 10.41 14.26 -4.09
C LEU A 233 10.00 15.54 -4.82
N THR A 234 9.87 15.48 -6.15
CA THR A 234 9.47 16.63 -6.97
C THR A 234 8.08 17.14 -6.63
N SER A 235 7.15 16.24 -6.27
CA SER A 235 5.78 16.57 -5.88
C SER A 235 5.63 16.96 -4.41
N ARG A 236 6.74 17.10 -3.64
CA ARG A 236 6.73 17.41 -2.20
C ARG A 236 5.82 16.47 -1.39
N CYS A 237 5.84 15.18 -1.71
CA CYS A 237 5.02 14.17 -1.02
C CYS A 237 5.73 13.50 0.16
N ILE A 238 7.08 13.55 0.18
CA ILE A 238 7.89 12.86 1.18
C ILE A 238 8.08 13.74 2.43
N PHE A 239 7.82 13.17 3.60
CA PHE A 239 8.15 13.75 4.90
C PHE A 239 9.03 12.84 5.74
N GLY A 240 9.62 13.38 6.81
CA GLY A 240 10.56 12.67 7.68
C GLY A 240 12.02 12.88 7.28
N ASN A 241 12.88 11.90 7.55
CA ASN A 241 14.32 12.02 7.33
C ASN A 241 14.72 11.68 5.88
N ILE A 242 14.61 12.66 4.98
CA ILE A 242 15.00 12.53 3.57
C ILE A 242 16.52 12.26 3.41
N PRO A 243 17.45 12.95 4.12
CA PRO A 243 18.87 12.64 4.03
C PRO A 243 19.19 11.17 4.33
N GLN A 244 18.56 10.61 5.37
CA GLN A 244 18.70 9.19 5.71
C GLN A 244 18.14 8.29 4.61
N LEU A 245 17.02 8.65 3.97
CA LEU A 245 16.52 7.91 2.81
C LEU A 245 17.55 7.92 1.67
N VAL A 246 18.14 9.07 1.34
CA VAL A 246 19.16 9.19 0.29
C VAL A 246 20.38 8.31 0.61
N CYS A 247 20.92 8.37 1.84
CA CYS A 247 22.01 7.48 2.26
C CYS A 247 21.66 6.00 2.12
N ARG A 248 20.40 5.63 2.38
CA ARG A 248 19.95 4.24 2.22
C ARG A 248 19.82 3.83 0.75
N LEU A 249 19.43 4.73 -0.14
CA LEU A 249 19.39 4.46 -1.58
C LEU A 249 20.79 4.15 -2.14
N GLU A 250 21.86 4.72 -1.56
CA GLU A 250 23.24 4.42 -1.95
C GLU A 250 23.67 2.97 -1.65
N THR A 251 22.94 2.27 -0.78
CA THR A 251 23.21 0.85 -0.48
C THR A 251 22.68 -0.11 -1.56
N LEU A 252 21.89 0.39 -2.51
CA LEU A 252 21.39 -0.38 -3.64
C LEU A 252 22.44 -0.48 -4.76
N PRO A 253 22.35 -1.48 -5.67
CA PRO A 253 23.30 -1.65 -6.76
C PRO A 253 23.48 -0.38 -7.61
N SER A 254 24.73 0.07 -7.76
CA SER A 254 25.08 1.35 -8.39
C SER A 254 24.94 1.39 -9.91
N LYS A 255 24.74 0.23 -10.57
CA LYS A 255 24.61 0.13 -12.03
C LYS A 255 23.37 0.86 -12.60
N ASN A 256 22.36 1.15 -11.78
CA ASN A 256 21.13 1.81 -12.24
C ASN A 256 21.32 3.33 -12.38
N LYS A 257 21.40 3.82 -13.63
CA LYS A 257 21.65 5.24 -13.94
C LYS A 257 20.57 6.17 -13.38
N LEU A 258 19.30 5.80 -13.49
CA LEU A 258 18.19 6.64 -13.02
C LEU A 258 18.27 6.82 -11.51
N LEU A 259 18.47 5.74 -10.76
CA LEU A 259 18.65 5.79 -9.31
C LEU A 259 19.83 6.70 -8.92
N GLN A 260 20.96 6.61 -9.62
CA GLN A 260 22.11 7.50 -9.38
C GLN A 260 21.78 8.97 -9.64
N ILE A 261 20.97 9.28 -10.66
CA ILE A 261 20.49 10.65 -10.90
C ILE A 261 19.65 11.14 -9.72
N VAL A 262 18.71 10.32 -9.24
CA VAL A 262 17.85 10.67 -8.10
C VAL A 262 18.69 10.92 -6.84
N ILE A 263 19.65 10.03 -6.54
CA ILE A 263 20.54 10.19 -5.38
C ILE A 263 21.32 11.50 -5.51
N ASN A 264 22.04 11.69 -6.62
CA ASN A 264 22.93 12.84 -6.80
C ASN A 264 22.19 14.19 -6.79
N ALA A 265 20.97 14.25 -7.32
CA ALA A 265 20.13 15.45 -7.28
C ALA A 265 19.69 15.83 -5.86
N ASN A 266 19.73 14.89 -4.91
CA ASN A 266 19.22 15.08 -3.55
C ASN A 266 20.28 14.90 -2.45
N LYS A 267 21.58 14.78 -2.80
CA LYS A 267 22.68 14.67 -1.83
C LYS A 267 22.90 15.91 -0.97
N THR A 268 22.41 17.06 -1.42
CA THR A 268 22.59 18.37 -0.76
C THR A 268 21.36 18.82 0.03
N VAL A 269 20.30 17.99 0.06
CA VAL A 269 19.07 18.20 0.83
C VAL A 269 19.20 17.48 2.17
#